data_AF-A0A832R982-F1
#
_entry.id   AF-A0A832R982-F1
#
_cell.length_a   1.000
_cell.length_b   1.000
_cell.length_c   1.000
_cell.angle_alpha   90.00
_cell.angle_beta   90.00
_cell.angle_gamma   90.00
#
_symmetry.space_group_name_H-M   'P 1'
#
loop_
_entity.id
_entity.type
_entity.pdbx_description
1 polymer ?
#
loop_
_entity_poly.entity_id
_entity_poly.type
_entity_poly.pdbx_seq_one_letter_code
_entity_poly.pdbx_strand_id
1 'polypeptide(L)'
;MINYSKKKKYNVKNISFLVILLIIFGCFFLNRKEKIYFPKVEDTPVILKEYFSHGQFLNLKLEINEDLTNAEKISLVLKNKKSEYEIYEFQNKSFSILSTGEVINEGIFLDDFKIGEYFTLVKVEKKVEDKIVPFYYKIQNGTAYDNLEYYTIKNKDGVRKITLYFKTITKDEGIITHMMTTVKKSSDE
;
A
#
# COMPACT_ATOMS: atom_id res chain seq x y z
N MET A 1 -20.65 43.77 -57.29
CA MET A 1 -20.74 44.29 -55.91
C MET A 1 -20.06 43.27 -55.00
N ILE A 2 -18.81 43.49 -54.59
CA ILE A 2 -18.06 42.55 -53.73
C ILE A 2 -17.80 43.27 -52.41
N ASN A 3 -18.48 42.85 -51.35
CA ASN A 3 -18.39 43.46 -50.04
C ASN A 3 -17.23 42.79 -49.27
N TYR A 4 -16.17 43.56 -49.01
CA TYR A 4 -14.98 43.11 -48.31
C TYR A 4 -15.28 42.74 -46.85
N SER A 5 -14.98 41.50 -46.47
CA SER A 5 -15.02 41.01 -45.10
C SER A 5 -13.98 41.76 -44.23
N LYS A 6 -14.45 42.52 -43.24
CA LYS A 6 -13.63 43.17 -42.21
C LYS A 6 -12.96 42.11 -41.33
N LYS A 7 -11.69 41.79 -41.61
CA LYS A 7 -10.85 41.03 -40.67
C LYS A 7 -10.69 41.83 -39.36
N LYS A 8 -11.27 41.32 -38.26
CA LYS A 8 -10.99 41.80 -36.89
C LYS A 8 -9.48 41.70 -36.64
N LYS A 9 -8.78 42.84 -36.56
CA LYS A 9 -7.40 42.91 -36.07
C LYS A 9 -7.44 42.61 -34.57
N TYR A 10 -7.20 41.36 -34.19
CA TYR A 10 -6.97 41.03 -32.79
C TYR A 10 -5.69 41.72 -32.33
N ASN A 11 -5.79 42.42 -31.19
CA ASN A 11 -4.69 43.19 -30.64
C ASN A 11 -3.60 42.22 -30.16
N VAL A 12 -2.46 42.16 -30.85
CA VAL A 12 -1.39 41.16 -30.63
C VAL A 12 -0.91 41.14 -29.17
N LYS A 13 -1.00 42.28 -28.46
CA LYS A 13 -0.73 42.40 -27.01
C LYS A 13 -1.65 41.52 -26.15
N ASN A 14 -2.94 41.42 -26.47
CA ASN A 14 -3.90 40.62 -25.71
C ASN A 14 -3.69 39.11 -25.93
N ILE A 15 -3.21 38.72 -27.12
CA ILE A 15 -2.86 37.33 -27.43
C ILE A 15 -1.60 36.92 -26.67
N SER A 16 -0.57 37.78 -26.65
CA SER A 16 0.67 37.53 -25.90
C SER A 16 0.44 37.35 -24.40
N PHE A 17 -0.43 38.17 -23.80
CA PHE A 17 -0.79 38.05 -22.38
C PHE A 17 -1.48 36.70 -22.07
N LEU A 18 -2.39 36.26 -22.94
CA LEU A 18 -3.12 35.01 -22.76
C LEU A 18 -2.20 33.78 -22.87
N VAL A 19 -1.20 33.83 -23.75
CA VAL A 19 -0.16 32.79 -23.87
C VAL A 19 0.70 32.73 -22.60
N ILE A 20 1.10 33.87 -22.04
CA ILE A 20 1.87 33.92 -20.78
C ILE A 20 1.06 33.33 -19.63
N LEU A 21 -0.23 33.65 -19.53
CA LEU A 21 -1.11 33.11 -18.50
C LEU A 21 -1.23 31.57 -18.60
N LEU A 22 -1.35 31.04 -19.83
CA LEU A 22 -1.37 29.60 -20.09
C LEU A 22 -0.05 28.91 -19.72
N ILE A 23 1.09 29.55 -19.98
CA ILE A 23 2.41 29.03 -19.58
C ILE A 23 2.54 28.98 -18.06
N ILE A 24 2.13 30.04 -17.35
CA ILE A 24 2.15 30.07 -15.88
C ILE A 24 1.24 28.99 -15.31
N PHE A 25 0.04 28.84 -15.87
CA PHE A 25 -0.91 27.81 -15.45
C PHE A 25 -0.39 26.39 -15.74
N GLY A 26 0.23 26.17 -16.90
CA GLY A 26 0.89 24.92 -17.27
C GLY A 26 2.04 24.57 -16.32
N CYS A 27 2.92 25.53 -16.03
CA CYS A 27 4.01 25.36 -15.06
C CYS A 27 3.49 25.05 -13.65
N PHE A 28 2.38 25.68 -13.24
CA PHE A 28 1.76 25.41 -11.94
C PHE A 28 1.21 23.98 -11.84
N PHE A 29 0.60 23.47 -12.91
CA PHE A 29 0.11 22.08 -12.96
C PHE A 29 1.24 21.06 -13.02
N LEU A 30 2.31 21.34 -13.77
CA LEU A 30 3.48 20.46 -13.88
C LEU A 30 4.29 20.36 -12.57
N ASN A 31 4.29 21.43 -11.76
CA ASN A 31 4.99 21.45 -10.46
C ASN A 31 4.19 20.83 -9.31
N ARG A 32 2.99 20.28 -9.56
CA ARG A 32 2.33 19.46 -8.55
C ARG A 32 3.06 18.12 -8.43
N LYS A 33 4.05 18.07 -7.53
CA LYS A 33 4.52 16.79 -6.98
C LYS A 33 3.30 16.08 -6.41
N GLU A 34 2.92 14.93 -6.99
CA GLU A 34 1.90 14.09 -6.39
C GLU A 34 2.36 13.76 -4.96
N LYS A 35 1.53 14.11 -3.97
CA LYS A 35 1.78 13.69 -2.60
C LYS A 35 1.77 12.16 -2.60
N ILE A 36 2.89 11.56 -2.20
CA ILE A 36 3.01 10.12 -2.01
C ILE A 36 1.91 9.70 -1.04
N TYR A 37 1.06 8.76 -1.46
CA TYR A 37 0.01 8.23 -0.60
C TYR A 37 0.65 7.44 0.54
N PHE A 38 0.26 7.75 1.77
CA PHE A 38 0.62 6.99 2.95
C PHE A 38 -0.65 6.76 3.79
N PRO A 39 -0.97 5.50 4.17
CA PRO A 39 -2.13 5.23 4.99
C PRO A 39 -1.97 5.85 6.38
N LYS A 40 -3.06 6.33 6.98
CA LYS A 40 -3.08 6.66 8.40
C LYS A 40 -2.88 5.36 9.19
N VAL A 41 -1.85 5.33 10.03
CA VAL A 41 -1.50 4.19 10.87
C VAL A 41 -1.27 4.66 12.30
N GLU A 42 -1.39 3.73 13.24
CA GLU A 42 -1.05 3.95 14.64
C GLU A 42 0.47 4.09 14.83
N ASP A 43 0.86 4.79 15.88
CA ASP A 43 2.28 5.08 16.17
C ASP A 43 3.05 3.82 16.59
N THR A 44 2.42 3.00 17.43
CA THR A 44 2.94 1.72 17.90
C THR A 44 3.01 0.71 16.74
N PRO A 45 4.21 0.23 16.36
CA PRO A 45 4.35 -0.77 15.31
C PRO A 45 3.98 -2.17 15.80
N VAL A 46 3.59 -3.02 14.85
CA VAL A 46 3.64 -4.47 15.00
C VAL A 46 5.02 -4.95 14.55
N ILE A 47 5.66 -5.80 15.35
CA ILE A 47 7.01 -6.28 15.10
C ILE A 47 6.97 -7.63 14.38
N LEU A 48 7.56 -7.71 13.18
CA LEU A 48 7.77 -8.99 12.50
C LEU A 48 8.90 -9.76 13.19
N LYS A 49 8.60 -10.96 13.69
CA LYS A 49 9.57 -11.83 14.38
C LYS A 49 10.13 -12.91 13.48
N GLU A 50 9.27 -13.51 12.68
CA GLU A 50 9.64 -14.59 11.78
C GLU A 50 8.81 -14.46 10.51
N TYR A 51 9.41 -14.77 9.36
CA TYR A 51 8.69 -15.01 8.13
C TYR A 51 9.38 -16.10 7.33
N PHE A 52 8.60 -16.91 6.62
CA PHE A 52 9.10 -17.88 5.66
C PHE A 52 7.99 -18.24 4.67
N SER A 53 8.38 -18.72 3.50
CA SER A 53 7.45 -19.31 2.55
C SER A 53 7.67 -20.82 2.47
N HIS A 54 6.59 -21.57 2.27
CA HIS A 54 6.64 -22.98 1.92
C HIS A 54 5.59 -23.29 0.86
N GLY A 55 6.05 -23.77 -0.29
CA GLY A 55 5.18 -23.90 -1.47
C GLY A 55 4.50 -22.56 -1.77
N GLN A 56 3.17 -22.59 -1.86
CA GLN A 56 2.31 -21.43 -2.16
C GLN A 56 1.89 -20.59 -0.95
N PHE A 57 2.35 -20.94 0.25
CA PHE A 57 1.96 -20.29 1.49
C PHE A 57 3.08 -19.43 2.06
N LEU A 58 2.71 -18.22 2.49
CA LEU A 58 3.55 -17.34 3.30
C LEU A 58 3.11 -17.44 4.76
N ASN A 59 4.08 -17.67 5.62
CA ASN A 59 3.93 -17.72 7.06
C ASN A 59 4.61 -16.50 7.69
N LEU A 60 3.90 -15.80 8.56
CA LEU A 60 4.36 -14.65 9.32
C LEU A 60 4.06 -14.87 10.79
N LYS A 61 5.00 -14.44 11.64
CA LYS A 61 4.82 -14.32 13.08
C LYS A 61 5.07 -12.89 13.49
N LEU A 62 4.04 -12.29 14.07
CA LEU A 62 3.98 -10.88 14.42
C LEU A 62 3.81 -10.75 15.93
N GLU A 63 4.55 -9.82 16.54
CA GLU A 63 4.36 -9.41 17.92
C GLU A 63 3.65 -8.04 17.96
N ILE A 64 2.55 -7.97 18.69
CA ILE A 64 1.77 -6.75 18.88
C ILE A 64 1.72 -6.38 20.35
N ASN A 65 2.14 -5.15 20.67
CA ASN A 65 2.14 -4.63 22.04
C ASN A 65 1.05 -3.57 22.19
N GLU A 66 -0.19 -4.01 22.02
CA GLU A 66 -1.40 -3.18 22.04
C GLU A 66 -2.50 -3.94 22.78
N ASP A 67 -3.38 -3.23 23.48
CA ASP A 67 -4.56 -3.86 24.07
C ASP A 67 -5.58 -4.26 22.99
N LEU A 68 -5.79 -5.58 22.86
CA LEU A 68 -6.68 -6.21 21.91
C LEU A 68 -8.00 -6.70 22.55
N THR A 69 -8.27 -6.36 23.81
CA THR A 69 -9.47 -6.83 24.55
C THR A 69 -10.77 -6.48 23.82
N ASN A 70 -10.83 -5.33 23.16
CA ASN A 70 -12.01 -4.89 22.39
C ASN A 70 -11.91 -5.19 20.88
N ALA A 71 -10.98 -6.06 20.46
CA ALA A 71 -10.81 -6.42 19.06
C ALA A 71 -11.85 -7.48 18.63
N GLU A 72 -12.73 -7.07 17.73
CA GLU A 72 -13.70 -7.95 17.08
C GLU A 72 -12.97 -8.83 16.06
N LYS A 73 -12.16 -8.20 15.20
CA LYS A 73 -11.41 -8.83 14.12
C LYS A 73 -9.98 -8.30 14.04
N ILE A 74 -9.04 -9.20 13.74
CA ILE A 74 -7.65 -8.86 13.43
C ILE A 74 -7.31 -9.51 12.10
N SER A 75 -6.85 -8.71 11.15
CA SER A 75 -6.49 -9.21 9.81
C SER A 75 -5.23 -8.57 9.26
N LEU A 76 -4.59 -9.28 8.35
CA LEU A 76 -3.52 -8.76 7.53
C LEU A 76 -4.12 -8.24 6.22
N VAL A 77 -3.78 -7.00 5.86
CA VAL A 77 -4.34 -6.33 4.68
C VAL A 77 -3.24 -5.76 3.78
N LEU A 78 -3.49 -5.83 2.48
CA LEU A 78 -2.76 -5.11 1.44
C LEU A 78 -3.54 -3.85 1.07
N LYS A 79 -2.96 -2.68 1.34
CA LYS A 79 -3.63 -1.39 1.15
C LYS A 79 -2.84 -0.48 0.22
N ASN A 80 -3.51 0.17 -0.71
CA ASN A 80 -2.97 1.26 -1.53
C ASN A 80 -3.97 2.43 -1.59
N LYS A 81 -3.70 3.44 -2.43
CA LYS A 81 -4.56 4.63 -2.56
C LYS A 81 -6.00 4.32 -3.02
N LYS A 82 -6.20 3.23 -3.77
CA LYS A 82 -7.46 2.90 -4.45
C LYS A 82 -8.20 1.72 -3.83
N SER A 83 -7.48 0.79 -3.24
CA SER A 83 -8.05 -0.48 -2.77
C SER A 83 -7.38 -1.01 -1.51
N GLU A 84 -8.14 -1.85 -0.82
CA GLU A 84 -7.73 -2.65 0.33
C GLU A 84 -8.18 -4.08 0.08
N TYR A 85 -7.32 -5.03 0.41
CA TYR A 85 -7.61 -6.46 0.32
C TYR A 85 -7.18 -7.13 1.62
N GLU A 86 -8.10 -7.86 2.23
CA GLU A 86 -7.75 -8.78 3.31
C GLU A 86 -7.09 -10.01 2.71
N ILE A 87 -5.92 -10.37 3.23
CA ILE A 87 -5.13 -11.52 2.79
C ILE A 87 -5.03 -12.62 3.86
N TYR A 88 -5.38 -12.30 5.10
CA TYR A 88 -5.45 -13.27 6.19
C TYR A 88 -6.25 -12.75 7.37
N GLU A 89 -7.05 -13.60 8.00
CA GLU A 89 -7.74 -13.30 9.27
C GLU A 89 -7.11 -14.14 10.39
N PHE A 90 -6.63 -13.47 11.44
CA PHE A 90 -5.99 -14.14 12.57
C PHE A 90 -7.04 -14.75 13.50
N GLN A 91 -7.00 -16.08 13.63
CA GLN A 91 -7.92 -16.84 14.49
C GLN A 91 -7.46 -16.85 15.96
N ASN A 92 -6.14 -16.86 16.19
CA ASN A 92 -5.57 -16.88 17.53
C ASN A 92 -5.50 -15.45 18.09
N LYS A 93 -6.30 -15.18 19.12
CA LYS A 93 -6.31 -13.91 19.86
C LYS A 93 -5.38 -13.92 21.09
N SER A 94 -4.39 -14.81 21.14
CA SER A 94 -3.35 -14.73 22.18
C SER A 94 -2.68 -13.36 22.09
N PHE A 95 -2.81 -12.58 23.16
CA PHE A 95 -2.78 -11.11 23.15
C PHE A 95 -1.48 -10.46 22.65
N SER A 96 -0.41 -11.23 22.43
CA SER A 96 0.89 -10.69 22.04
C SER A 96 1.43 -11.26 20.73
N ILE A 97 0.93 -12.41 20.25
CA ILE A 97 1.52 -13.10 19.09
C ILE A 97 0.43 -13.46 18.08
N LEU A 98 0.55 -12.90 16.87
CA LEU A 98 -0.28 -13.23 15.72
C LEU A 98 0.54 -14.08 14.74
N SER A 99 0.06 -15.27 14.40
CA SER A 99 0.74 -16.18 13.47
C SER A 99 -0.20 -16.57 12.33
N THR A 100 0.30 -16.59 11.09
CA THR A 100 -0.50 -16.93 9.92
C THR A 100 -0.46 -18.42 9.61
N GLY A 101 -0.76 -19.28 10.57
CA GLY A 101 -0.67 -20.74 10.44
C GLY A 101 0.25 -21.36 11.49
N GLU A 102 -0.08 -22.58 11.92
CA GLU A 102 0.74 -23.37 12.85
C GLU A 102 1.53 -24.47 12.11
N VAL A 103 1.20 -24.71 10.84
CA VAL A 103 1.71 -25.83 10.03
C VAL A 103 2.20 -25.36 8.66
N ILE A 104 3.18 -26.06 8.12
CA ILE A 104 3.91 -25.78 6.86
C ILE A 104 3.01 -25.63 5.61
N ASN A 105 1.76 -26.09 5.64
CA ASN A 105 0.78 -25.98 4.53
C ASN A 105 -0.40 -25.05 4.82
N GLU A 106 -0.28 -24.24 5.86
CA GLU A 106 -1.25 -23.21 6.19
C GLU A 106 -0.62 -21.83 6.02
N GLY A 107 -1.49 -20.83 5.88
CA GLY A 107 -1.11 -19.43 5.92
C GLY A 107 -1.60 -18.62 4.76
N ILE A 108 -0.88 -17.54 4.48
CA ILE A 108 -1.29 -16.58 3.46
C ILE A 108 -1.09 -17.22 2.09
N PHE A 109 -2.17 -17.41 1.35
CA PHE A 109 -2.12 -17.95 0.00
C PHE A 109 -1.65 -16.88 -0.99
N LEU A 110 -0.45 -17.07 -1.52
CA LEU A 110 0.23 -16.04 -2.32
C LEU A 110 -0.39 -15.84 -3.71
N ASP A 111 -1.04 -16.86 -4.27
CA ASP A 111 -1.61 -16.79 -5.62
C ASP A 111 -2.86 -15.87 -5.71
N ASP A 112 -3.52 -15.60 -4.57
CA ASP A 112 -4.67 -14.68 -4.48
C ASP A 112 -4.26 -13.20 -4.55
N PHE A 113 -2.96 -12.92 -4.51
CA PHE A 113 -2.45 -11.56 -4.50
C PHE A 113 -2.67 -10.91 -5.87
N LYS A 114 -3.35 -9.76 -5.84
CA LYS A 114 -3.60 -8.94 -7.05
C LYS A 114 -2.37 -8.14 -7.41
N ILE A 115 -2.19 -7.89 -8.71
CA ILE A 115 -1.07 -7.09 -9.24
C ILE A 115 -1.14 -5.66 -8.70
N GLY A 116 -0.03 -5.17 -8.16
CA GLY A 116 0.08 -3.81 -7.63
C GLY A 116 1.23 -3.62 -6.63
N GLU A 117 1.33 -2.41 -6.10
CA GLU A 117 2.22 -2.04 -4.99
C GLU A 117 1.36 -1.65 -3.79
N TYR A 118 1.63 -2.26 -2.64
CA TYR A 118 0.77 -2.19 -1.46
C TYR A 118 1.58 -2.00 -0.18
N PHE A 119 1.01 -1.24 0.75
CA PHE A 119 1.37 -1.30 2.16
C PHE A 119 0.82 -2.59 2.76
N THR A 120 1.66 -3.33 3.48
CA THR A 120 1.24 -4.50 4.24
C THR A 120 1.01 -4.08 5.68
N LEU A 121 -0.23 -4.16 6.15
CA LEU A 121 -0.66 -3.61 7.44
C LEU A 121 -1.40 -4.66 8.24
N VAL A 122 -1.30 -4.57 9.57
CA VAL A 122 -2.24 -5.26 10.46
C VAL A 122 -3.43 -4.34 10.71
N LYS A 123 -4.63 -4.82 10.43
CA LYS A 123 -5.88 -4.13 10.69
C LYS A 123 -6.53 -4.74 11.93
N VAL A 124 -6.84 -3.91 12.92
CA VAL A 124 -7.60 -4.28 14.11
C VAL A 124 -8.92 -3.54 14.07
N GLU A 125 -10.02 -4.27 13.98
CA GLU A 125 -11.36 -3.72 14.07
C GLU A 125 -11.81 -3.76 15.53
N LYS A 126 -11.83 -2.59 16.19
CA LYS A 126 -12.22 -2.47 17.60
C LYS A 126 -13.63 -1.94 17.72
N LYS A 127 -14.38 -2.45 18.70
CA LYS A 127 -15.66 -1.87 19.09
C LYS A 127 -15.40 -0.64 19.96
N VAL A 128 -15.79 0.53 19.46
CA VAL A 128 -15.74 1.81 20.17
C VAL A 128 -17.18 2.29 20.31
N GLU A 129 -17.69 2.29 21.53
CA GLU A 129 -19.12 2.47 21.83
C GLU A 129 -19.96 1.40 21.06
N ASP A 130 -20.79 1.83 20.11
CA ASP A 130 -21.64 0.95 19.27
C ASP A 130 -21.17 0.88 17.82
N LYS A 131 -19.92 1.28 17.52
CA LYS A 131 -19.36 1.27 16.17
C LYS A 131 -18.08 0.45 16.09
N ILE A 132 -17.92 -0.23 14.95
CA ILE A 132 -16.67 -0.92 14.62
C ILE A 132 -15.77 0.09 13.90
N VAL A 133 -14.60 0.35 14.48
CA VAL A 133 -13.61 1.30 13.96
C VAL A 133 -12.33 0.55 13.58
N PRO A 134 -11.82 0.72 12.34
CA PRO A 134 -10.58 0.09 11.92
C PRO A 134 -9.36 0.91 12.36
N PHE A 135 -8.44 0.25 13.05
CA PHE A 135 -7.10 0.75 13.41
C PHE A 135 -6.06 0.01 12.58
N TYR A 136 -5.12 0.74 11.99
CA TYR A 136 -4.11 0.16 11.10
C TYR A 136 -2.74 0.29 11.72
N TYR A 137 -2.01 -0.81 11.81
CA TYR A 137 -0.68 -0.87 12.38
C TYR A 137 0.34 -1.19 11.28
N LYS A 138 1.43 -0.43 11.27
CA LYS A 138 2.58 -0.71 10.40
C LYS A 138 3.32 -1.94 10.91
N ILE A 139 3.89 -2.72 9.99
CA ILE A 139 4.78 -3.83 10.32
C ILE A 139 6.22 -3.35 10.21
N GLN A 140 6.95 -3.44 11.31
CA GLN A 140 8.37 -3.14 11.39
C GLN A 140 9.17 -4.44 11.37
N ASN A 141 10.29 -4.45 10.65
CA ASN A 141 11.19 -5.60 10.64
C ASN A 141 11.86 -5.76 12.01
N GLY A 142 11.56 -6.83 12.72
CA GLY A 142 12.27 -7.26 13.92
C GLY A 142 13.15 -8.49 13.67
N THR A 143 13.37 -8.87 12.41
CA THR A 143 14.17 -10.02 12.00
C THR A 143 15.55 -9.60 11.50
N ALA A 144 16.45 -10.56 11.33
CA ALA A 144 17.75 -10.34 10.69
C ALA A 144 17.70 -10.41 9.15
N TYR A 145 16.54 -10.70 8.56
CA TYR A 145 16.37 -10.89 7.13
C TYR A 145 15.91 -9.58 6.46
N ASP A 146 16.43 -9.27 5.28
CA ASP A 146 16.07 -8.05 4.53
C ASP A 146 14.75 -8.23 3.76
N ASN A 147 14.85 -8.60 2.48
CA ASN A 147 13.72 -8.71 1.57
C ASN A 147 13.43 -10.18 1.24
N LEU A 148 12.15 -10.52 1.08
CA LEU A 148 11.70 -11.80 0.55
C LEU A 148 11.28 -11.63 -0.91
N GLU A 149 11.85 -12.43 -1.80
CA GLU A 149 11.33 -12.61 -3.16
C GLU A 149 10.71 -13.99 -3.31
N TYR A 150 9.53 -14.04 -3.91
CA TYR A 150 8.77 -15.26 -4.16
C TYR A 150 8.18 -15.24 -5.57
N TYR A 151 8.14 -16.40 -6.22
CA TYR A 151 7.57 -16.59 -7.54
C TYR A 151 6.41 -17.57 -7.45
N THR A 152 5.21 -17.15 -7.88
CA THR A 152 4.01 -17.98 -7.82
C THR A 152 4.12 -19.17 -8.76
N ILE A 153 3.38 -20.24 -8.45
CA ILE A 153 3.21 -21.33 -9.39
C ILE A 153 2.40 -20.79 -10.58
N LYS A 154 2.75 -21.24 -11.79
CA LYS A 154 2.10 -20.78 -13.03
C LYS A 154 0.60 -21.06 -12.97
N ASN A 155 -0.21 -20.01 -12.87
CA ASN A 155 -1.67 -20.09 -12.98
C ASN A 155 -2.14 -19.61 -14.38
N LYS A 156 -3.45 -19.57 -14.61
CA LYS A 156 -4.03 -19.15 -15.91
C LYS A 156 -3.57 -17.76 -16.37
N ASP A 157 -3.18 -16.89 -15.44
CA ASP A 157 -2.75 -15.51 -15.70
C ASP A 157 -1.22 -15.36 -15.85
N GLY A 158 -0.48 -16.47 -15.79
CA GLY A 158 0.98 -16.52 -15.89
C GLY A 158 1.68 -16.71 -14.53
N VAL A 159 3.01 -16.57 -14.53
CA VAL A 159 3.82 -16.56 -13.30
C VAL A 159 3.84 -15.14 -12.77
N ARG A 160 3.60 -14.95 -11.46
CA ARG A 160 3.70 -13.67 -10.79
C ARG A 160 4.94 -13.66 -9.88
N LYS A 161 5.61 -12.52 -9.80
CA LYS A 161 6.65 -12.26 -8.81
C LYS A 161 6.04 -11.44 -7.68
N ILE A 162 6.19 -11.93 -6.46
CA ILE A 162 5.78 -11.28 -5.22
C ILE A 162 7.05 -10.93 -4.46
N THR A 163 7.21 -9.65 -4.12
CA THR A 163 8.34 -9.18 -3.33
C THR A 163 7.82 -8.52 -2.07
N LEU A 164 8.26 -9.01 -0.91
CA LEU A 164 8.07 -8.38 0.38
C LEU A 164 9.37 -7.66 0.75
N TYR A 165 9.27 -6.37 1.05
CA TYR A 165 10.45 -5.57 1.35
C TYR A 165 10.12 -4.48 2.35
N PHE A 166 11.15 -3.94 3.00
CA PHE A 166 10.98 -2.84 3.95
C PHE A 166 11.38 -1.53 3.31
N LYS A 167 10.45 -0.57 3.30
CA LYS A 167 10.67 0.76 2.73
C LYS A 167 10.68 1.80 3.83
N THR A 168 11.71 2.61 3.85
CA THR A 168 11.81 3.78 4.72
C THR A 168 11.27 5.01 3.98
N ILE A 169 10.25 5.64 4.56
CA ILE A 169 9.69 6.91 4.08
C ILE A 169 10.00 8.00 5.10
N THR A 170 10.62 9.07 4.63
CA THR A 170 10.83 10.28 5.43
C THR A 170 9.60 11.18 5.28
N LYS A 171 9.00 11.55 6.41
CA LYS A 171 7.91 12.51 6.53
C LYS A 171 8.41 13.72 7.33
N ASP A 172 7.73 14.85 7.23
CA ASP A 172 8.00 16.07 7.99
C ASP A 172 8.08 15.85 9.52
N GLU A 173 7.51 14.75 10.03
CA GLU A 173 7.44 14.37 11.45
C GLU A 173 8.39 13.21 11.83
N GLY A 174 9.16 12.64 10.89
CA GLY A 174 10.11 11.57 11.18
C GLY A 174 10.30 10.52 10.08
N ILE A 175 11.06 9.47 10.42
CA ILE A 175 11.40 8.35 9.54
C ILE A 175 10.50 7.16 9.86
N ILE A 176 9.78 6.64 8.87
CA ILE A 176 8.87 5.49 9.04
C ILE A 176 9.29 4.36 8.11
N THR A 177 9.75 3.25 8.69
CA THR A 177 9.99 1.98 7.97
C THR A 177 8.76 1.09 8.07
N HIS A 178 8.32 0.54 6.95
CA HIS A 178 7.15 -0.33 6.87
C HIS A 178 7.33 -1.43 5.84
N MET A 179 6.63 -2.53 6.04
CA MET A 179 6.55 -3.64 5.09
C MET A 179 5.70 -3.28 3.87
N MET A 180 6.27 -3.48 2.70
CA MET A 180 5.64 -3.31 1.39
C MET A 180 5.53 -4.66 0.68
N THR A 181 4.47 -4.82 -0.09
CA THR A 181 4.27 -5.97 -0.98
C THR A 181 4.12 -5.46 -2.40
N THR A 182 4.94 -5.94 -3.33
CA THR A 182 4.74 -5.74 -4.76
C THR A 182 4.42 -7.05 -5.46
N VAL A 183 3.45 -7.02 -6.36
CA VAL A 183 3.00 -8.17 -7.14
C VAL A 183 3.05 -7.76 -8.61
N LYS A 184 3.88 -8.43 -9.41
CA LYS A 184 4.07 -8.16 -10.84
C LYS A 184 3.97 -9.44 -11.66
N LYS A 185 3.71 -9.35 -12.97
CA LYS A 185 3.91 -10.52 -13.84
C LYS A 185 5.40 -10.76 -14.01
N SER A 186 5.80 -12.03 -14.04
CA SER A 186 7.21 -12.40 -14.25
C SER A 186 7.72 -12.06 -15.65
N SER A 187 6.84 -11.79 -16.61
CA SER A 187 7.19 -11.36 -17.97
C SER A 187 7.54 -9.87 -18.09
N ASP A 188 7.31 -9.10 -17.03
CA ASP A 188 7.46 -7.63 -17.04
C ASP A 188 8.80 -7.19 -16.43
N GLU A 189 9.74 -8.12 -16.27
CA GLU A 189 11.17 -7.91 -15.93
C GLU A 189 12.03 -8.04 -17.20
#